data_AF-A0A356C0X5-F1
#
_entry.id   AF-A0A356C0X5-F1
#
_cell.length_a   1.000
_cell.length_b   1.000
_cell.length_c   1.000
_cell.angle_alpha   90.00
_cell.angle_beta   90.00
_cell.angle_gamma   90.00
#
_symmetry.space_group_name_H-M   'P 1'
#
loop_
_entity.id
_entity.type
_entity.pdbx_description
1 polymer ?
#
loop_
_entity_poly.entity_id
_entity_poly.type
_entity_poly.pdbx_seq_one_letter_code
_entity_poly.pdbx_strand_id
1 'polypeptide(L)' 'GDREDLGALQYNTPAWGPKYTHPIEDIAEINVPVVNIGTYGKDGHKLTERVHMKHTFEHVPNITYNALKRLLA' A
#
# COMPACT_ATOMS: atom_id res chain seq x y z
N GLY A 1 7.62 5.47 -5.91
CA GLY A 1 7.58 6.03 -4.56
C GLY A 1 8.96 6.53 -4.36
N ASP A 2 9.18 7.70 -4.93
CA ASP A 2 10.51 8.16 -5.25
C ASP A 2 10.98 9.02 -4.08
N ARG A 3 12.30 9.23 -3.94
CA ARG A 3 12.82 9.99 -2.79
C ARG A 3 12.23 11.40 -2.67
N GLU A 4 11.74 11.96 -3.76
CA GLU A 4 11.04 13.24 -3.78
C GLU A 4 9.70 13.20 -3.01
N ASP A 5 8.97 12.08 -3.07
CA ASP A 5 7.70 11.90 -2.34
C ASP A 5 7.91 11.93 -0.83
N LEU A 6 9.07 11.44 -0.35
CA LEU A 6 9.41 11.41 1.07
C LEU A 6 9.62 12.81 1.64
N GLY A 7 10.25 13.71 0.88
CA GLY A 7 10.43 15.09 1.29
C GLY A 7 9.09 15.81 1.46
N ALA A 8 8.16 15.61 0.52
CA ALA A 8 6.81 16.15 0.62
C ALA A 8 6.04 15.58 1.82
N LEU A 9 6.18 14.28 2.11
CA LEU A 9 5.55 13.63 3.26
C LEU A 9 6.08 14.21 4.58
N GLN A 10 7.40 14.34 4.72
CA GLN A 10 8.03 14.92 5.90
C GLN A 10 7.57 16.36 6.13
N TYR A 11 7.56 17.19 5.08
CA TYR A 11 7.14 18.58 5.17
C TYR A 11 5.67 18.74 5.57
N ASN A 12 4.78 17.89 5.06
CA ASN A 12 3.34 17.97 5.30
C ASN A 12 2.86 17.16 6.50
N THR A 13 3.76 16.55 7.28
CA THR A 13 3.42 15.80 8.50
C THR A 13 3.88 16.62 9.73
N PRO A 14 3.00 17.39 10.40
CA PRO A 14 3.40 18.29 11.49
C PRO A 14 4.06 17.58 12.68
N ALA A 15 3.77 16.30 12.85
CA ALA A 15 4.32 15.48 13.91
C ALA A 15 5.69 14.84 13.57
N TRP A 16 6.19 15.00 12.34
CA TRP A 16 7.39 14.33 11.85
C TRP A 16 8.65 14.78 12.58
N GLY A 17 9.33 13.85 13.26
CA GLY A 17 10.45 14.09 14.15
C GLY A 17 10.01 14.17 15.63
N PRO A 18 9.23 15.18 16.05
CA PRO A 18 8.86 15.36 17.45
C PRO A 18 8.00 14.25 18.05
N LYS A 19 7.08 13.65 17.27
CA LYS A 19 6.13 12.63 17.76
C LYS A 19 5.97 11.44 16.83
N TYR A 20 6.38 11.57 15.58
CA TYR A 20 6.29 10.54 14.56
C TYR A 20 7.66 10.37 13.91
N THR A 21 8.24 9.19 14.04
CA THR A 21 9.47 8.81 13.33
C THR A 21 9.12 7.72 12.33
N HIS A 22 9.58 7.87 11.09
CA HIS A 22 9.38 6.87 10.05
C HIS A 22 10.74 6.20 9.73
N PRO A 23 10.84 4.86 9.75
CA PRO A 23 12.11 4.15 9.56
C PRO A 23 12.44 3.99 8.07
N ILE A 24 12.77 5.11 7.41
CA ILE A 24 12.97 5.17 5.96
C ILE A 24 14.12 4.27 5.52
N GLU A 25 15.26 4.37 6.21
CA GLU A 25 16.48 3.63 5.89
C GLU A 25 16.27 2.13 6.09
N ASP A 26 15.71 1.71 7.23
CA ASP A 26 15.44 0.30 7.52
C ASP A 26 14.49 -0.34 6.49
N ILE A 27 13.46 0.39 6.04
CA ILE A 27 12.54 -0.10 4.99
C ILE A 27 13.26 -0.20 3.64
N ALA A 28 14.11 0.77 3.32
CA ALA A 28 14.86 0.79 2.07
C ALA A 28 15.88 -0.37 2.00
N GLU A 29 16.43 -0.82 3.13
CA GLU A 29 17.37 -1.95 3.20
C GLU A 29 16.74 -3.29 2.82
N ILE A 30 15.43 -3.49 3.07
CA ILE A 30 14.74 -4.74 2.70
C ILE A 30 14.81 -4.96 1.18
N ASN A 31 14.60 -3.91 0.39
CA ASN A 31 14.77 -3.87 -1.07
C ASN A 31 14.32 -5.13 -1.84
N VAL A 32 13.15 -5.69 -1.49
CA VAL A 32 12.59 -6.86 -2.17
C VAL A 32 11.61 -6.44 -3.28
N PRO A 33 11.38 -7.28 -4.30
CA PRO A 33 10.29 -7.05 -5.25
C PRO A 33 8.94 -6.96 -4.51
N VAL A 34 8.18 -5.90 -4.78
CA VAL A 34 6.85 -5.68 -4.17
C VAL A 34 5.78 -5.68 -5.25
N VAL A 35 4.64 -6.30 -4.94
CA VAL A 35 3.41 -6.19 -5.73
C VAL A 35 2.24 -5.85 -4.81
N ASN A 36 1.46 -4.84 -5.20
CA ASN A 36 0.23 -4.47 -4.49
C ASN A 36 -0.95 -5.18 -5.15
N ILE A 37 -1.66 -6.01 -4.37
CA ILE A 37 -2.92 -6.65 -4.79
C ILE A 37 -4.02 -6.05 -3.93
N GLY A 38 -5.01 -5.43 -4.56
CA GLY A 38 -6.03 -4.68 -3.83
C GLY A 38 -7.32 -4.52 -4.61
N THR A 39 -8.29 -3.91 -3.95
CA THR A 39 -9.65 -3.77 -4.44
C THR A 39 -9.77 -2.70 -5.53
N TYR A 40 -10.77 -2.87 -6.39
CA TYR A 40 -11.21 -1.83 -7.32
C TYR A 40 -12.45 -1.14 -6.76
N GLY A 41 -12.43 0.20 -6.72
CA GLY A 41 -13.48 0.99 -6.10
C GLY A 41 -13.43 2.46 -6.50
N LYS A 42 -14.21 3.28 -5.80
CA LYS A 42 -14.27 4.73 -6.02
C LYS A 42 -14.43 5.46 -4.69
N ASP A 43 -13.92 6.68 -4.66
CA ASP A 43 -14.06 7.63 -3.54
C ASP A 43 -13.37 7.18 -2.24
N GLY A 44 -12.19 6.56 -2.35
CA GLY A 44 -11.37 6.20 -1.18
C GLY A 44 -11.08 7.41 -0.28
N HIS A 45 -11.25 7.23 1.03
CA HIS A 45 -11.17 8.25 2.06
C HIS A 45 -12.22 9.38 1.94
N LYS A 46 -13.35 9.12 1.29
CA LYS A 46 -14.50 10.05 1.21
C LYS A 46 -15.76 9.37 1.73
N LEU A 47 -16.80 10.16 2.03
CA LEU A 47 -18.07 9.65 2.58
C LEU A 47 -18.76 8.60 1.67
N THR A 48 -18.57 8.71 0.35
CA THR A 48 -19.17 7.82 -0.66
C THR A 48 -18.26 6.67 -1.07
N GLU A 49 -17.24 6.36 -0.27
CA GLU A 49 -16.32 5.25 -0.51
C GLU A 49 -17.08 3.94 -0.75
N ARG A 50 -16.71 3.25 -1.82
CA ARG A 50 -17.32 1.98 -2.21
C ARG A 50 -16.39 1.15 -3.09
N VAL A 51 -16.63 -0.15 -3.08
CA VAL A 51 -15.86 -1.11 -3.87
C VAL A 51 -16.75 -1.86 -4.85
N HIS A 52 -16.16 -2.36 -5.93
CA HIS A 52 -16.82 -3.28 -6.83
C HIS A 52 -16.87 -4.67 -6.18
N MET A 53 -18.08 -5.14 -5.83
CA MET A 53 -18.28 -6.35 -5.03
C MET A 53 -17.57 -7.58 -5.60
N LYS A 54 -17.82 -7.94 -6.87
CA LYS A 54 -17.21 -9.14 -7.48
C LYS A 54 -15.68 -9.08 -7.50
N HIS A 55 -15.10 -7.98 -7.98
CA HIS A 55 -13.65 -7.81 -7.99
C HIS A 55 -13.05 -7.95 -6.58
N THR A 56 -13.66 -7.31 -5.58
CA THR A 56 -13.14 -7.27 -4.21
C THR A 56 -13.29 -8.58 -3.47
N PHE A 57 -14.47 -9.20 -3.52
CA PHE A 57 -14.79 -10.35 -2.67
C PHE A 57 -14.59 -11.70 -3.38
N GLU A 58 -14.42 -11.71 -4.71
CA GLU A 58 -14.16 -12.93 -5.48
C GLU A 58 -12.77 -12.89 -6.13
N HIS A 59 -12.46 -11.85 -6.91
CA HIS A 59 -11.21 -11.85 -7.69
C HIS A 59 -9.97 -11.62 -6.84
N VAL A 60 -9.96 -10.60 -5.98
CA VAL A 60 -8.78 -10.26 -5.14
C VAL A 60 -8.33 -11.46 -4.28
N PRO A 61 -9.21 -12.16 -3.54
CA PRO A 61 -8.80 -13.36 -2.79
C PRO A 61 -8.20 -14.45 -3.68
N ASN A 62 -8.79 -14.70 -4.86
CA ASN A 62 -8.29 -15.72 -5.79
C ASN A 62 -6.95 -15.32 -6.44
N ILE A 63 -6.76 -14.05 -6.79
CA ILE A 63 -5.48 -13.55 -7.31
C ILE A 63 -4.40 -13.71 -6.25
N THR A 64 -4.66 -13.28 -5.01
CA THR A 64 -3.72 -13.44 -3.88
C THR A 64 -3.38 -14.90 -3.64
N TYR A 65 -4.37 -15.79 -3.59
CA TYR A 65 -4.16 -17.22 -3.41
C TYR A 65 -3.28 -17.85 -4.50
N ASN A 66 -3.55 -17.51 -5.77
CA ASN A 66 -2.77 -18.02 -6.89
C ASN A 66 -1.34 -17.45 -6.92
N ALA A 67 -1.15 -16.19 -6.52
CA ALA A 67 0.17 -15.58 -6.39
C ALA A 67 1.00 -16.31 -5.33
N LEU A 68 0.43 -16.54 -4.14
CA LEU A 68 1.08 -17.31 -3.07
C LEU A 68 1.45 -18.72 -3.53
N LYS A 69 0.51 -19.43 -4.17
CA LYS A 69 0.77 -20.78 -4.72
C LYS A 69 1.92 -20.81 -5.71
N ARG A 70 2.06 -19.78 -6.55
CA ARG A 70 3.14 -19.72 -7.55
C ARG A 70 4.48 -19.35 -6.94
N LEU A 71 4.50 -18.55 -5.88
CA LEU A 71 5.73 -18.09 -5.21
C LEU A 71 6.29 -19.13 -4.24
N LEU A 72 5.44 -19.97 -3.65
CA LEU A 72 5.81 -20.98 -2.65
C LEU A 72 5.89 -22.42 -3.20
N ALA A 73 5.73 -22.59 -4.51
CA ALA A 73 5.85 -23.89 -5.18
C ALA A 73 7.31 -24.28 -5.44
#